data_AF-A0A1C0U5T9-F1
#
_entry.id   AF-A0A1C0U5T9-F1
#
_cell.length_a   1.000
_cell.length_b   1.000
_cell.length_c   1.000
_cell.angle_alpha   90.00
_cell.angle_beta   90.00
_cell.angle_gamma   90.00
#
_symmetry.space_group_name_H-M   'P 1'
#
loop_
_entity.id
_entity.type
_entity.pdbx_description
1 polymer ?
#
loop_
_entity_poly.entity_id
_entity_poly.type
_entity_poly.pdbx_seq_one_letter_code
_entity_poly.pdbx_strand_id
1 'polypeptide(L)' 'MGKWVDDNLGKPTKTVPPFKALKREFGWTYLYSYQGKSGISMQISHDDLDRVGRVTFLPTNRVRW' A
#
# COMPACT_ATOMS: atom_id res chain seq x y z
N MET A 1 1.09 -6.39 10.42
CA MET A 1 -0.13 -6.51 9.60
C MET A 1 -1.15 -7.37 10.32
N GLY A 2 -2.41 -6.97 10.32
CA GLY A 2 -3.48 -7.73 10.98
C GLY A 2 -3.90 -8.93 10.14
N LYS A 3 -4.26 -10.03 10.79
CA LYS A 3 -4.67 -11.31 10.18
C LYS A 3 -5.67 -11.16 9.02
N TRP A 4 -6.60 -10.22 9.13
CA TRP A 4 -7.59 -9.95 8.08
C TRP A 4 -6.96 -9.49 6.74
N VAL A 5 -5.89 -8.68 6.77
CA VAL A 5 -5.22 -8.17 5.57
C VAL A 5 -4.58 -9.32 4.79
N ASP A 6 -3.87 -10.19 5.50
CA ASP A 6 -3.21 -11.35 4.89
C ASP A 6 -4.26 -12.33 4.33
N ASP A 7 -5.36 -12.56 5.06
CA ASP A 7 -6.44 -13.46 4.65
C ASP A 7 -7.23 -12.93 3.43
N ASN A 8 -7.41 -11.62 3.28
CA ASN A 8 -8.22 -11.03 2.20
C ASN A 8 -7.40 -10.56 0.99
N LEU A 9 -6.18 -10.06 1.22
CA LEU A 9 -5.36 -9.43 0.18
C LEU A 9 -4.15 -10.29 -0.19
N GLY A 10 -3.79 -11.25 0.65
CA GLY A 10 -2.58 -12.06 0.48
C GLY A 10 -1.32 -11.27 0.78
N LYS A 11 -0.21 -11.67 0.15
CA LYS A 11 1.07 -10.99 0.31
C LYS A 11 1.14 -9.73 -0.56
N PRO A 12 1.69 -8.62 -0.06
CA PRO A 12 1.93 -7.45 -0.87
C PRO A 12 2.91 -7.79 -2.00
N THR A 13 2.62 -7.31 -3.20
CA THR A 13 3.50 -7.41 -4.36
C THR A 13 4.79 -6.62 -4.15
N LYS A 14 4.69 -5.46 -3.48
CA LYS A 14 5.82 -4.61 -3.11
C LYS A 14 5.54 -3.90 -1.80
N THR A 15 6.62 -3.64 -1.06
CA THR A 15 6.58 -2.93 0.22
C THR A 15 7.63 -1.83 0.20
N VAL A 16 7.28 -0.64 0.68
CA VAL A 16 8.17 0.50 0.85
C VAL A 16 8.25 0.85 2.34
N PRO A 17 9.47 0.93 2.90
CA PRO A 17 9.66 1.27 4.30
C PRO A 17 9.28 2.73 4.57
N PRO A 18 9.01 3.07 5.84
CA PRO A 18 8.78 4.45 6.23
C PRO A 18 9.97 5.30 5.87
N PHE A 19 9.71 6.50 5.36
CA PHE A 19 10.76 7.45 5.03
C PHE A 19 10.33 8.86 5.40
N LYS A 20 11.32 9.68 5.74
CA LYS A 20 11.12 11.11 5.96
C LYS A 20 11.47 11.82 4.68
N ALA A 21 10.52 12.56 4.13
CA ALA A 21 10.77 13.45 3.01
C ALA A 21 10.39 14.87 3.43
N LEU A 22 11.35 15.78 3.29
CA LEU A 22 11.23 17.17 3.75
C LEU A 22 10.89 17.23 5.25
N LYS A 23 9.69 17.72 5.60
CA LYS A 23 9.19 17.83 6.97
C LYS A 23 8.02 16.86 7.27
N ARG A 24 7.80 15.86 6.42
CA ARG A 24 6.72 14.89 6.56
C ARG A 24 7.28 13.49 6.76
N GLU A 25 6.72 12.78 7.72
CA GLU A 25 6.96 11.36 7.93
C GLU A 25 5.92 10.57 7.14
N PHE A 26 6.39 9.64 6.32
CA PHE A 26 5.53 8.71 5.60
C PHE A 26 5.74 7.34 6.23
N GLY A 27 4.64 6.71 6.65
CA GLY A 27 4.66 5.34 7.18
C GLY A 27 4.83 4.30 6.08
N TRP A 28 4.62 3.04 6.45
CA TRP A 28 4.74 1.91 5.53
C TRP A 28 3.76 2.03 4.36
N THR A 29 4.25 1.78 3.16
CA THR A 29 3.39 1.68 1.98
C THR A 29 3.46 0.27 1.39
N TYR A 30 2.29 -0.32 1.19
CA TYR A 30 2.14 -1.66 0.64
C TYR A 30 1.36 -1.60 -0.67
N LEU A 31 1.85 -2.31 -1.69
CA LEU A 31 1.15 -2.47 -2.96
C LEU A 31 0.64 -3.90 -3.09
N TYR A 32 -0.64 -4.04 -3.40
CA TYR A 32 -1.33 -5.29 -3.66
C TYR A 32 -1.84 -5.31 -5.10
N SER A 33 -1.93 -6.51 -5.67
CA SER A 33 -2.76 -6.74 -6.87
C SER A 33 -4.21 -6.82 -6.42
N TYR A 34 -5.10 -6.02 -7.00
CA TYR A 34 -6.51 -6.07 -6.63
C TYR A 34 -7.14 -7.34 -7.19
N GLN A 35 -7.44 -8.29 -6.31
CA GLN A 35 -7.98 -9.59 -6.70
C GLN A 35 -9.36 -9.41 -7.38
N GLY A 36 -9.42 -9.75 -8.68
CA GLY A 36 -10.65 -9.72 -9.48
C GLY A 36 -10.64 -8.74 -10.66
N LYS A 37 -9.68 -7.82 -10.76
CA LYS A 37 -9.52 -6.96 -11.95
C LYS A 37 -8.07 -6.85 -12.38
N SER A 38 -7.73 -7.55 -13.46
CA SER A 38 -6.42 -7.43 -14.11
C SER A 38 -6.10 -5.97 -14.41
N GLY A 39 -4.90 -5.54 -14.02
CA GLY A 39 -4.41 -4.19 -14.29
C GLY A 39 -4.85 -3.13 -13.28
N ILE A 40 -5.38 -3.50 -12.11
CA ILE A 40 -5.58 -2.59 -10.98
C ILE A 40 -4.67 -3.00 -9.82
N SER A 41 -3.92 -2.04 -9.30
CA SER A 41 -3.11 -2.17 -8.09
C SER A 41 -3.72 -1.34 -6.96
N MET A 42 -3.66 -1.87 -5.76
CA MET A 42 -4.12 -1.21 -4.54
C MET A 42 -2.91 -0.84 -3.70
N GLN A 43 -2.75 0.45 -3.42
CA GLN A 43 -1.71 0.98 -2.59
C GLN A 43 -2.29 1.39 -1.24
N ILE A 44 -1.76 0.85 -0.15
CA ILE A 44 -2.12 1.18 1.22
C ILE A 44 -0.93 1.88 1.86
N SER A 45 -1.08 3.17 2.17
CA SER A 45 -0.08 3.97 2.87
C SER A 45 -0.51 4.17 4.33
N HIS A 46 0.43 3.90 5.24
CA HIS A 46 0.25 4.11 6.67
C HIS A 46 0.78 5.48 7.09
N ASP A 47 0.23 6.00 8.17
CA ASP A 47 0.77 7.16 8.87
C ASP A 47 1.95 6.75 9.79
N ASP A 48 2.51 7.74 10.48
CA ASP A 48 3.59 7.62 11.45
C ASP A 48 3.22 6.76 12.68
N LEU A 49 1.92 6.55 12.92
CA LEU A 49 1.39 5.69 13.99
C LEU A 49 1.06 4.27 13.50
N ASP A 50 1.52 3.90 12.30
CA ASP A 50 1.24 2.61 11.65
C ASP A 50 -0.26 2.35 11.45
N ARG A 51 -1.07 3.40 11.31
CA ARG A 51 -2.50 3.32 10.97
C ARG A 51 -2.69 3.54 9.49
N VAL A 52 -3.74 2.95 8.92
CA VAL A 52 -4.06 3.17 7.50
C VAL A 52 -4.45 4.64 7.30
N GLY A 53 -3.56 5.43 6.72
CA GLY A 53 -3.81 6.83 6.41
C GLY A 53 -4.47 7.01 5.04
N ARG A 54 -4.11 6.17 4.06
CA ARG A 54 -4.65 6.26 2.69
C ARG A 54 -4.67 4.92 1.97
N VAL A 55 -5.78 4.64 1.30
CA VAL A 55 -5.91 3.54 0.32
C VAL A 55 -6.12 4.15 -1.06
N THR A 56 -5.38 3.71 -2.06
CA THR A 56 -5.48 4.23 -3.43
C THR A 56 -5.53 3.10 -4.43
N PHE A 57 -6.49 3.15 -5.35
CA PHE A 57 -6.63 2.19 -6.44
C PHE A 57 -6.14 2.84 -7.73
N LEU A 58 -5.13 2.24 -8.35
CA LEU A 58 -4.48 2.77 -9.54
C LEU A 58 -4.49 1.68 -10.62
N PRO A 59 -4.64 2.03 -11.90
CA PRO A 59 -4.19 1.14 -12.96
C PRO A 59 -2.72 0.74 -12.74
N THR A 60 -2.38 -0.53 -12.89
CA THR A 60 -1.02 -1.05 -12.64
C THR A 60 0.04 -0.32 -13.47
N ASN A 61 -0.32 0.11 -14.69
CA ASN A 61 0.54 0.90 -15.58
C ASN A 61 0.76 2.36 -15.11
N ARG A 62 -0.04 2.87 -14.16
CA ARG A 62 0.07 4.21 -13.58
C ARG A 62 0.71 4.21 -12.20
N VAL A 63 1.03 3.04 -11.65
CA VAL A 63 1.81 2.96 -10.42
C VAL A 63 3.20 3.53 -10.71
N ARG A 64 3.52 4.67 -10.10
CA ARG A 64 4.85 5.27 -10.12
C ARG A 64 5.47 5.06 -8.75
N TRP A 65 6.70 4.56 -8.76
CA TRP A 65 7.52 4.31 -7.59
C TRP A 65 8.65 5.34 -7.54
#